data_AF-A0A974HKX9-F1
#
_entry.id   AF-A0A974HKX9-F1
#
_cell.length_a   1.000
_cell.length_b   1.000
_cell.length_c   1.000
_cell.angle_alpha   90.00
_cell.angle_beta   90.00
_cell.angle_gamma   90.00
#
_symmetry.space_group_name_H-M   'P 1'
#
loop_
_entity.id
_entity.type
_entity.pdbx_description
1 polymer ?
#
loop_
_entity_poly.entity_id
_entity_poly.type
_entity_poly.pdbx_seq_one_letter_code
_entity_poly.pdbx_strand_id
1 'polypeptide(L)'
;MSCSPVNQRLSEAASSHSHSTPCGRGTTERKEPYRDHELSVSVNSTSSLLSPIYHESYESDDDDDDLQRLEDNNSAGSHRTLRPPEEGRHSQTHSMENLNLTPWEAWLLHKEREGRVELQRKISEQLKQEEELLKEQQHKEKKKLLAEEQRKEWVRKKKEQERKEKEERLLKEQRDKEAEERGRISAQEKGKEKYEAWLRKKKMEEQERKRKEKEQEEKSLTEQREKKDKASQVFKEWLEQAKNKPRPVLNSYGYVNGKLTGYYDASSYPAPAFYNPIPWKPIPVPPPPKEATKNVSAKKKKRPVSSQSYRPNVRSLNKPKDNLHVAGRILKR
;
A
#
# COMPACT_ATOMS: atom_id res chain seq x y z
N MET A 1 40.55 -53.65 23.82
CA MET A 1 39.85 -53.46 22.53
C MET A 1 38.55 -52.72 22.84
N SER A 2 38.18 -51.58 22.28
CA SER A 2 38.81 -50.62 21.38
C SER A 2 38.07 -49.30 21.65
N CYS A 3 38.81 -48.20 21.75
CA CYS A 3 38.27 -46.85 21.83
C CYS A 3 37.64 -46.44 20.49
N SER A 4 36.54 -45.68 20.52
CA SER A 4 36.45 -44.31 19.98
C SER A 4 35.01 -43.93 19.54
N PRO A 5 34.55 -42.72 19.89
CA PRO A 5 33.36 -42.09 19.32
C PRO A 5 33.67 -41.34 18.03
N VAL A 6 32.70 -41.31 17.10
CA VAL A 6 32.75 -40.58 15.83
C VAL A 6 32.44 -39.10 16.07
N ASN A 7 33.44 -38.25 15.86
CA ASN A 7 33.30 -36.79 15.72
C ASN A 7 32.93 -36.44 14.27
N GLN A 8 31.81 -35.74 14.07
CA GLN A 8 31.53 -35.05 12.81
C GLN A 8 32.14 -33.64 12.84
N ARG A 9 33.02 -33.41 11.87
CA ARG A 9 33.79 -32.21 11.62
C ARG A 9 32.93 -31.27 10.76
N LEU A 10 32.41 -30.20 11.35
CA LEU A 10 31.85 -29.06 10.61
C LEU A 10 33.02 -28.18 10.17
N SER A 11 33.32 -28.20 8.87
CA SER A 11 34.25 -27.28 8.23
C SER A 11 33.52 -26.01 7.82
N GLU A 12 33.97 -24.89 8.37
CA GLU A 12 33.71 -23.53 7.92
C GLU A 12 34.19 -23.35 6.47
N ALA A 13 33.34 -22.76 5.63
CA ALA A 13 33.76 -22.13 4.39
C ALA A 13 33.21 -20.71 4.39
N ALA A 14 34.11 -19.76 4.60
CA ALA A 14 33.90 -18.35 4.39
C ALA A 14 33.67 -18.10 2.89
N SER A 15 32.54 -17.49 2.54
CA SER A 15 32.35 -16.85 1.24
C SER A 15 32.01 -15.39 1.47
N SER A 16 33.06 -14.58 1.42
CA SER A 16 33.04 -13.13 1.31
C SER A 16 32.45 -12.73 -0.04
N HIS A 17 31.22 -12.19 -0.02
CA HIS A 17 30.64 -11.53 -1.20
C HIS A 17 30.71 -10.01 -1.02
N SER A 18 31.65 -9.43 -1.75
CA SER A 18 31.99 -8.02 -1.77
C SER A 18 30.89 -7.18 -2.39
N HIS A 19 30.59 -6.06 -1.72
CA HIS A 19 29.84 -4.94 -2.27
C HIS A 19 30.59 -4.33 -3.47
N SER A 20 29.89 -4.07 -4.57
CA SER A 20 30.39 -3.20 -5.64
C SER A 20 29.26 -2.31 -6.16
N THR A 21 29.42 -1.02 -5.89
CA THR A 21 28.65 0.09 -6.42
C THR A 21 29.34 0.59 -7.69
N PRO A 22 28.62 0.86 -8.80
CA PRO A 22 29.16 1.71 -9.85
C PRO A 22 28.64 3.14 -9.68
N CYS A 23 29.57 4.09 -9.50
CA CYS A 23 29.37 5.51 -9.75
C CYS A 23 29.95 5.84 -11.13
N GLY A 24 29.20 6.53 -11.99
CA GLY A 24 29.77 7.07 -13.23
C GLY A 24 28.78 7.69 -14.20
N ARG A 25 28.35 8.93 -13.86
CA ARG A 25 28.28 10.12 -14.74
C ARG A 25 27.83 9.92 -16.20
N GLY A 26 26.62 10.39 -16.47
CA GLY A 26 26.18 10.83 -17.79
C GLY A 26 25.32 12.09 -17.62
N THR A 27 25.88 13.24 -18.00
CA THR A 27 25.21 14.53 -18.11
C THR A 27 24.33 14.56 -19.36
N THR A 28 23.03 14.76 -19.22
CA THR A 28 22.19 15.28 -20.29
C THR A 28 21.25 16.35 -19.73
N GLU A 29 21.40 17.56 -20.26
CA GLU A 29 20.57 18.74 -20.03
C GLU A 29 19.09 18.43 -20.30
N ARG A 30 18.25 18.69 -19.31
CA ARG A 30 16.81 18.82 -19.44
C ARG A 30 16.50 20.30 -19.69
N LYS A 31 16.26 20.68 -20.96
CA LYS A 31 15.69 21.99 -21.31
C LYS A 31 14.17 21.88 -21.43
N GLU A 32 13.50 22.33 -20.38
CA GLU A 32 12.10 22.77 -20.39
C GLU A 32 12.03 24.19 -20.98
N PRO A 33 11.10 24.50 -21.89
CA PRO A 33 10.74 25.89 -22.14
C PRO A 33 9.51 26.26 -21.30
N TYR A 34 9.76 27.11 -20.30
CA TYR A 34 8.79 28.07 -19.78
C TYR A 34 8.23 28.89 -20.95
N ARG A 35 6.89 29.02 -21.04
CA ARG A 35 6.26 30.13 -21.76
C ARG A 35 5.27 30.82 -20.85
N ASP A 36 5.60 32.06 -20.54
CA ASP A 36 4.79 32.99 -19.78
C ASP A 36 3.52 33.40 -20.54
N HIS A 37 2.51 33.68 -19.73
CA HIS A 37 1.26 34.34 -20.09
C HIS A 37 1.52 35.78 -20.55
N GLU A 38 1.06 36.13 -21.75
CA GLU A 38 0.57 37.49 -22.03
C GLU A 38 -0.86 37.42 -22.56
N LEU A 39 -1.74 38.07 -21.81
CA LEU A 39 -3.12 38.39 -22.17
C LEU A 39 -3.08 39.58 -23.13
N SER A 40 -3.58 39.40 -24.37
CA SER A 40 -4.13 40.50 -25.13
C SER A 40 -5.62 40.25 -25.34
N VAL A 41 -6.41 41.12 -24.72
CA VAL A 41 -7.85 41.26 -24.93
C VAL A 41 -8.03 42.31 -26.01
N SER A 42 -8.63 41.97 -27.16
CA SER A 42 -9.35 42.96 -27.97
C SER A 42 -10.22 42.33 -29.07
N VAL A 43 -11.53 42.27 -28.77
CA VAL A 43 -12.68 42.53 -29.65
C VAL A 43 -12.68 42.04 -31.12
N ASN A 44 -13.16 40.81 -31.33
CA ASN A 44 -14.00 40.45 -32.49
C ASN A 44 -14.73 39.13 -32.23
N SER A 45 -15.79 39.25 -31.44
CA SER A 45 -16.85 38.25 -31.30
C SER A 45 -17.64 38.17 -32.61
N THR A 46 -17.39 37.14 -33.44
CA THR A 46 -18.35 36.59 -34.43
C THR A 46 -17.74 35.36 -35.13
N SER A 47 -17.94 34.15 -34.59
CA SER A 47 -18.12 32.91 -35.39
C SER A 47 -18.42 31.73 -34.47
N SER A 48 -19.53 31.85 -33.76
CA SER A 48 -20.25 30.71 -33.20
C SER A 48 -21.04 30.07 -34.35
N LEU A 49 -20.41 29.20 -35.16
CA LEU A 49 -21.10 28.39 -36.18
C LEU A 49 -20.37 27.05 -36.36
N LEU A 50 -21.12 25.94 -36.21
CA LEU A 50 -20.74 24.51 -36.22
C LEU A 50 -20.64 23.92 -34.81
N SER A 51 -21.74 23.77 -34.09
CA SER A 51 -22.75 22.71 -34.30
C SER A 51 -23.97 23.02 -33.40
N PRO A 52 -25.15 22.36 -33.49
CA PRO A 52 -25.71 21.44 -34.49
C PRO A 52 -27.12 21.87 -34.97
N ILE A 53 -27.47 21.65 -36.24
CA ILE A 53 -28.87 21.80 -36.70
C ILE A 53 -29.30 20.48 -37.34
N TYR A 54 -30.16 19.78 -36.59
CA TYR A 54 -31.32 19.00 -37.02
C TYR A 54 -31.47 18.79 -38.54
N HIS A 55 -31.46 17.53 -38.96
CA HIS A 55 -32.36 17.08 -40.01
C HIS A 55 -33.40 16.15 -39.41
N GLU A 56 -34.63 16.50 -39.72
CA GLU A 56 -35.89 15.94 -39.29
C GLU A 56 -36.05 14.49 -39.77
N SER A 57 -36.87 13.76 -39.02
CA SER A 57 -37.43 12.46 -39.36
C SER A 57 -37.83 12.37 -40.83
N TYR A 58 -37.40 11.31 -41.49
CA TYR A 58 -38.19 10.69 -42.56
C TYR A 58 -38.45 9.24 -42.15
N GLU A 59 -39.64 9.01 -41.59
CA GLU A 59 -40.30 7.71 -41.56
C GLU A 59 -40.61 7.36 -43.01
N SER A 60 -39.95 6.33 -43.55
CA SER A 60 -40.49 5.61 -44.71
C SER A 60 -41.12 4.35 -44.14
N ASP A 61 -42.38 4.51 -43.78
CA ASP A 61 -43.33 3.44 -43.52
C ASP A 61 -43.91 3.05 -44.89
N ASP A 62 -43.61 1.83 -45.32
CA ASP A 62 -44.32 1.13 -46.40
C ASP A 62 -44.41 -0.33 -45.92
N ASP A 63 -45.28 -0.54 -44.92
CA ASP A 63 -46.04 -1.78 -44.82
C ASP A 63 -47.13 -1.73 -45.91
N ASP A 64 -47.24 -2.75 -46.76
CA ASP A 64 -48.51 -3.39 -47.09
C ASP A 64 -48.34 -4.53 -48.12
N ASP A 65 -48.79 -5.70 -47.65
CA ASP A 65 -49.63 -6.69 -48.33
C ASP A 65 -49.06 -7.72 -49.32
N ASP A 66 -49.10 -8.96 -48.81
CA ASP A 66 -49.57 -10.16 -49.49
C ASP A 66 -50.51 -9.89 -50.68
N LEU A 67 -50.11 -10.32 -51.87
CA LEU A 67 -51.04 -10.71 -52.94
C LEU A 67 -50.88 -12.18 -53.31
N GLN A 68 -51.88 -12.92 -52.86
CA GLN A 68 -52.25 -14.26 -53.23
C GLN A 68 -52.48 -14.41 -54.75
N ARG A 69 -52.03 -15.56 -55.26
CA ARG A 69 -52.82 -16.55 -56.00
C ARG A 69 -53.50 -16.11 -57.32
N LEU A 70 -52.95 -16.63 -58.41
CA LEU A 70 -53.68 -17.19 -59.56
C LEU A 70 -52.97 -18.54 -59.84
N GLU A 71 -53.50 -19.72 -59.48
CA GLU A 71 -54.56 -20.50 -60.18
C GLU A 71 -54.65 -20.12 -61.67
N ASP A 72 -54.50 -21.00 -62.66
CA ASP A 72 -54.98 -22.36 -62.73
C ASP A 72 -54.36 -23.07 -63.95
N ASN A 73 -54.28 -24.40 -63.85
CA ASN A 73 -54.48 -25.39 -64.89
C ASN A 73 -54.29 -25.00 -66.38
N ASN A 74 -53.35 -25.66 -67.05
CA ASN A 74 -53.70 -26.29 -68.32
C ASN A 74 -53.02 -27.64 -68.56
N SER A 75 -53.90 -28.62 -68.64
CA SER A 75 -53.70 -30.01 -68.94
C SER A 75 -53.57 -30.23 -70.44
N ALA A 76 -52.90 -31.33 -70.79
CA ALA A 76 -53.14 -32.15 -71.97
C ALA A 76 -52.82 -31.59 -73.38
N GLY A 77 -52.12 -32.45 -74.12
CA GLY A 77 -51.94 -32.38 -75.57
C GLY A 77 -50.55 -31.87 -75.93
N SER A 78 -49.76 -32.52 -76.78
CA SER A 78 -50.07 -33.57 -77.71
C SER A 78 -48.74 -34.00 -78.32
N HIS A 79 -48.53 -35.31 -78.42
CA HIS A 79 -47.78 -35.98 -79.48
C HIS A 79 -46.60 -35.22 -80.13
N ARG A 80 -45.37 -35.64 -79.81
CA ARG A 80 -44.54 -36.37 -80.79
C ARG A 80 -43.33 -36.99 -80.12
N THR A 81 -43.41 -38.31 -80.01
CA THR A 81 -42.31 -39.23 -80.29
C THR A 81 -41.32 -38.65 -81.30
N LEU A 82 -40.07 -38.46 -80.88
CA LEU A 82 -38.92 -38.63 -81.76
C LEU A 82 -37.93 -39.57 -81.08
N ARG A 83 -38.14 -40.83 -81.43
CA ARG A 83 -37.19 -41.94 -81.43
C ARG A 83 -35.78 -41.48 -81.85
N PRO A 84 -34.71 -42.10 -81.34
CA PRO A 84 -33.37 -41.95 -81.93
C PRO A 84 -33.42 -42.33 -83.41
N PRO A 85 -32.81 -41.58 -84.35
CA PRO A 85 -32.58 -42.10 -85.68
C PRO A 85 -31.42 -43.11 -85.61
N GLU A 86 -31.76 -44.36 -85.32
CA GLU A 86 -31.12 -45.49 -86.01
C GLU A 86 -31.74 -45.51 -87.41
N GLU A 87 -30.94 -45.17 -88.42
CA GLU A 87 -30.90 -45.75 -89.77
C GLU A 87 -30.25 -44.79 -90.77
N GLY A 88 -29.15 -45.26 -91.33
CA GLY A 88 -29.00 -45.32 -92.79
C GLY A 88 -29.23 -44.03 -93.58
N ARG A 89 -28.17 -43.24 -93.72
CA ARG A 89 -27.83 -42.45 -94.92
C ARG A 89 -26.48 -41.83 -94.59
N HIS A 90 -25.35 -42.23 -95.16
CA HIS A 90 -25.04 -41.97 -96.57
C HIS A 90 -25.86 -40.82 -97.20
N SER A 91 -26.13 -39.76 -96.43
CA SER A 91 -26.15 -38.41 -96.95
C SER A 91 -24.70 -38.02 -96.74
N GLN A 92 -23.84 -38.32 -97.72
CA GLN A 92 -23.63 -37.28 -98.70
C GLN A 92 -23.49 -35.98 -97.89
N THR A 93 -22.33 -35.84 -97.22
CA THR A 93 -21.51 -34.69 -97.55
C THR A 93 -21.54 -34.64 -99.08
N HIS A 94 -22.60 -34.05 -99.63
CA HIS A 94 -22.51 -33.27 -100.82
C HIS A 94 -21.44 -32.27 -100.41
N SER A 95 -20.20 -32.70 -100.58
CA SER A 95 -19.13 -31.92 -101.10
C SER A 95 -19.82 -30.78 -101.83
N MET A 96 -19.96 -29.65 -101.12
CA MET A 96 -20.17 -28.36 -101.74
C MET A 96 -18.96 -28.03 -102.63
N GLU A 97 -18.00 -28.95 -102.79
CA GLU A 97 -16.96 -28.92 -103.78
C GLU A 97 -17.43 -29.51 -105.12
N ASN A 98 -18.66 -30.06 -105.20
CA ASN A 98 -19.28 -30.58 -106.44
C ASN A 98 -20.47 -29.74 -106.96
N LEU A 99 -20.62 -28.51 -106.48
CA LEU A 99 -21.27 -27.48 -107.28
C LEU A 99 -20.16 -26.89 -108.12
N ASN A 100 -20.35 -26.71 -109.44
CA ASN A 100 -19.46 -25.89 -110.26
C ASN A 100 -19.63 -24.43 -109.83
N LEU A 101 -19.21 -24.12 -108.60
CA LEU A 101 -19.29 -22.80 -108.01
C LEU A 101 -18.43 -21.90 -108.85
N THR A 102 -19.01 -20.77 -109.20
CA THR A 102 -18.25 -19.69 -109.80
C THR A 102 -17.13 -19.33 -108.81
N PRO A 103 -15.90 -19.03 -109.27
CA PRO A 103 -14.81 -18.65 -108.38
C PRO A 103 -15.18 -17.58 -107.34
N TRP A 104 -16.15 -16.72 -107.67
CA TRP A 104 -16.72 -15.71 -106.77
C TRP A 104 -17.63 -16.27 -105.67
N GLU A 105 -18.46 -17.28 -105.95
CA GLU A 105 -19.34 -17.92 -104.97
C GLU A 105 -18.52 -18.77 -103.96
N ALA A 106 -17.49 -19.46 -104.44
CA ALA A 106 -16.55 -20.18 -103.58
C ALA A 106 -15.80 -19.22 -102.64
N TRP A 107 -15.40 -18.04 -103.14
CA TRP A 107 -14.79 -16.99 -102.32
C TRP A 107 -15.77 -16.46 -101.25
N LEU A 108 -17.03 -16.19 -101.62
CA LEU A 108 -18.03 -15.70 -100.68
C LEU A 108 -18.31 -16.70 -99.55
N LEU A 109 -18.48 -17.99 -99.89
CA LEU A 109 -18.66 -19.06 -98.89
C LEU A 109 -17.42 -19.23 -97.99
N HIS A 110 -16.22 -19.07 -98.55
CA HIS A 110 -14.99 -19.10 -97.75
C HIS A 110 -14.91 -17.92 -96.78
N LYS A 111 -15.20 -16.69 -97.22
CA LYS A 111 -15.26 -15.49 -96.36
C LYS A 111 -16.34 -15.61 -95.29
N GLU A 112 -17.50 -16.17 -95.60
CA GLU A 112 -18.56 -16.39 -94.61
C GLU A 112 -18.14 -17.43 -93.57
N ARG A 113 -17.51 -18.54 -94.00
CA ARG A 113 -16.96 -19.55 -93.08
C ARG A 113 -15.88 -18.96 -92.18
N GLU A 114 -14.98 -18.16 -92.73
CA GLU A 114 -13.95 -17.44 -91.98
C GLU A 114 -14.59 -16.50 -90.94
N GLY A 115 -15.60 -15.72 -91.33
CA GLY A 115 -16.33 -14.83 -90.42
C GLY A 115 -17.05 -15.57 -89.27
N ARG A 116 -17.62 -16.74 -89.53
CA ARG A 116 -18.24 -17.58 -88.48
C ARG A 116 -17.20 -18.13 -87.49
N VAL A 117 -16.04 -18.58 -87.99
CA VAL A 117 -14.94 -19.06 -87.15
C VAL A 117 -14.38 -17.92 -86.28
N GLU A 118 -14.24 -16.72 -86.84
CA GLU A 118 -13.81 -15.55 -86.08
C GLU A 118 -14.83 -15.15 -85.00
N LEU A 119 -16.12 -15.19 -85.31
CA LEU A 119 -17.16 -14.90 -84.33
C LEU A 119 -17.16 -15.94 -83.21
N GLN A 120 -17.06 -17.23 -83.55
CA GLN A 120 -16.96 -18.31 -82.56
C GLN A 120 -15.70 -18.19 -81.69
N ARG A 121 -14.57 -17.78 -82.28
CA ARG A 121 -13.33 -17.49 -81.57
C ARG A 121 -13.54 -16.34 -80.56
N LYS A 122 -14.13 -15.22 -80.99
CA LYS A 122 -14.44 -14.08 -80.13
C LYS A 122 -15.35 -14.46 -78.95
N ILE A 123 -16.41 -15.23 -79.21
CA ILE A 123 -17.31 -15.74 -78.16
C ILE A 123 -16.55 -16.64 -77.17
N SER A 124 -15.70 -17.53 -77.68
CA SER A 124 -14.89 -18.42 -76.83
C SER A 124 -13.86 -17.66 -75.99
N GLU A 125 -13.25 -16.61 -76.54
CA GLU A 125 -12.33 -15.73 -75.82
C GLU A 125 -13.05 -14.94 -74.73
N GLN A 126 -14.24 -14.40 -75.01
CA GLN A 126 -15.07 -13.71 -74.01
C GLN A 126 -15.46 -14.63 -72.86
N LEU A 127 -15.94 -15.85 -73.16
CA LEU A 127 -16.27 -16.84 -72.13
C LEU A 127 -15.05 -17.20 -71.26
N LYS A 128 -13.85 -17.32 -71.86
CA LYS A 128 -12.61 -17.56 -71.10
C LYS A 128 -12.25 -16.37 -70.20
N GLN A 129 -12.40 -15.14 -70.71
CA GLN A 129 -12.15 -13.93 -69.92
C GLN A 129 -13.11 -13.85 -68.72
N GLU A 130 -14.40 -14.12 -68.93
CA GLU A 130 -15.39 -14.15 -67.85
C GLU A 130 -15.07 -15.24 -66.81
N GLU A 131 -14.67 -16.44 -67.26
CA GLU A 131 -14.26 -17.53 -66.38
C GLU A 131 -13.01 -17.16 -65.54
N GLU A 132 -12.02 -16.54 -66.16
CA GLU A 132 -10.80 -16.07 -65.47
C GLU A 132 -11.11 -14.97 -64.45
N LEU A 133 -11.96 -14.00 -64.79
CA LEU A 133 -12.40 -12.96 -63.86
C LEU A 133 -13.11 -13.57 -62.65
N LEU A 134 -13.99 -14.56 -62.86
CA LEU A 134 -14.68 -15.25 -61.77
C LEU A 134 -13.69 -16.01 -60.87
N LYS A 135 -12.73 -16.74 -61.46
CA LYS A 135 -11.68 -17.43 -60.70
C LYS A 135 -10.81 -16.46 -59.91
N GLU A 136 -10.46 -15.31 -60.49
CA GLU A 136 -9.68 -14.29 -59.80
C GLU A 136 -10.46 -13.68 -58.62
N GLN A 137 -11.76 -13.38 -58.80
CA GLN A 137 -12.64 -12.91 -57.74
C GLN A 137 -12.74 -13.94 -56.60
N GLN A 138 -13.04 -15.20 -56.93
CA GLN A 138 -13.09 -16.27 -55.92
C GLN A 138 -11.78 -16.42 -55.15
N HIS A 139 -10.63 -16.28 -55.83
CA HIS A 139 -9.34 -16.35 -55.18
C HIS A 139 -9.08 -15.14 -54.25
N LYS A 140 -9.48 -13.94 -54.66
CA LYS A 140 -9.43 -12.73 -53.81
C LYS A 140 -10.32 -12.88 -52.57
N GLU A 141 -11.52 -13.41 -52.72
CA GLU A 141 -12.44 -13.67 -51.61
C GLU A 141 -11.89 -14.72 -50.64
N LYS A 142 -11.36 -15.84 -51.14
CA LYS A 142 -10.71 -16.86 -50.30
C LYS A 142 -9.55 -16.29 -49.49
N LYS A 143 -8.71 -15.45 -50.12
CA LYS A 143 -7.62 -14.75 -49.42
C LYS A 143 -8.13 -13.79 -48.35
N LYS A 144 -9.20 -13.04 -48.65
CA LYS A 144 -9.84 -12.12 -47.69
C LYS A 144 -10.38 -12.87 -46.47
N LEU A 145 -11.09 -13.98 -46.69
CA LEU A 145 -11.60 -14.83 -45.61
C LEU A 145 -10.49 -15.37 -44.73
N LEU A 146 -9.40 -15.88 -45.33
CA LEU A 146 -8.25 -16.37 -44.57
C LEU A 146 -7.59 -15.25 -43.74
N ALA A 147 -7.41 -14.07 -44.31
CA ALA A 147 -6.87 -12.93 -43.59
C ALA A 147 -7.79 -12.47 -42.44
N GLU A 148 -9.11 -12.52 -42.64
CA GLU A 148 -10.09 -12.19 -41.60
C GLU A 148 -10.09 -13.23 -40.47
N GLU A 149 -9.99 -14.52 -40.79
CA GLU A 149 -9.88 -15.60 -39.81
C GLU A 149 -8.60 -15.45 -38.97
N GLN A 150 -7.45 -15.22 -39.61
CA GLN A 150 -6.18 -14.93 -38.92
C GLN A 150 -6.29 -13.72 -37.99
N ARG A 151 -6.95 -12.65 -38.43
CA ARG A 151 -7.22 -11.48 -37.59
C ARG A 151 -8.08 -11.86 -36.38
N LYS A 152 -9.18 -12.61 -36.59
CA LYS A 152 -10.08 -13.05 -35.51
C LYS A 152 -9.35 -13.92 -34.49
N GLU A 153 -8.54 -14.87 -34.95
CA GLU A 153 -7.73 -15.73 -34.08
C GLU A 153 -6.73 -14.92 -33.25
N TRP A 154 -6.03 -13.97 -33.88
CA TRP A 154 -5.09 -13.10 -33.19
C TRP A 154 -5.79 -12.26 -32.11
N VAL A 155 -6.95 -11.67 -32.43
CA VAL A 155 -7.76 -10.91 -31.46
C VAL A 155 -8.21 -11.80 -30.31
N ARG A 156 -8.70 -13.01 -30.58
CA ARG A 156 -9.12 -13.98 -29.57
C ARG A 156 -7.96 -14.32 -28.63
N LYS A 157 -6.79 -14.63 -29.20
CA LYS A 157 -5.58 -14.95 -28.45
C LYS A 157 -5.11 -13.77 -27.59
N LYS A 158 -5.17 -12.55 -28.12
CA LYS A 158 -4.83 -11.34 -27.37
C LYS A 158 -5.77 -11.09 -26.20
N LYS A 159 -7.08 -11.27 -26.41
CA LYS A 159 -8.09 -11.13 -25.37
C LYS A 159 -7.91 -12.16 -24.25
N GLU A 160 -7.59 -13.40 -24.60
CA GLU A 160 -7.31 -14.45 -23.61
C GLU A 160 -6.03 -14.15 -22.81
N GLN A 161 -4.98 -13.70 -23.49
CA GLN A 161 -3.74 -13.29 -22.86
C GLN A 161 -3.98 -12.15 -21.85
N GLU A 162 -4.72 -11.12 -22.24
CA GLU A 162 -5.09 -10.00 -21.36
C GLU A 162 -5.92 -10.47 -20.16
N ARG A 163 -6.84 -11.42 -20.36
CA ARG A 163 -7.64 -11.99 -19.27
C ARG A 163 -6.76 -12.73 -18.25
N LYS A 164 -5.83 -13.57 -18.72
CA LYS A 164 -4.89 -14.30 -17.86
C LYS A 164 -3.99 -13.34 -17.08
N GLU A 165 -3.49 -12.29 -17.72
CA GLU A 165 -2.66 -11.28 -17.06
C GLU A 165 -3.44 -10.52 -15.97
N LYS A 166 -4.72 -10.19 -16.24
CA LYS A 166 -5.61 -9.59 -15.22
C LYS A 166 -5.87 -10.52 -14.05
N GLU A 167 -6.12 -11.80 -14.30
CA GLU A 167 -6.31 -12.82 -13.26
C GLU A 167 -5.05 -12.99 -12.39
N GLU A 168 -3.87 -13.08 -13.01
CA GLU A 168 -2.58 -13.16 -12.30
C GLU A 168 -2.32 -11.90 -11.47
N ARG A 169 -2.61 -10.71 -12.03
CA ARG A 169 -2.48 -9.44 -11.32
C ARG A 169 -3.38 -9.39 -10.09
N LEU A 170 -4.63 -9.83 -10.19
CA LEU A 170 -5.56 -9.88 -9.07
C LEU A 170 -5.11 -10.88 -8.00
N LEU A 171 -4.63 -12.06 -8.40
CA LEU A 171 -4.11 -13.07 -7.49
C LEU A 171 -2.88 -12.54 -6.72
N LYS A 172 -1.98 -11.84 -7.42
CA LYS A 172 -0.82 -11.19 -6.81
C LYS A 172 -1.25 -10.11 -5.81
N GLU A 173 -2.20 -9.27 -6.20
CA GLU A 173 -2.74 -8.23 -5.31
C GLU A 173 -3.39 -8.82 -4.05
N GLN A 174 -4.13 -9.93 -4.16
CA GLN A 174 -4.69 -10.63 -3.01
C GLN A 174 -3.59 -11.19 -2.10
N ARG A 175 -2.57 -11.84 -2.67
CA ARG A 175 -1.43 -12.36 -1.88
C ARG A 175 -0.69 -11.24 -1.15
N ASP A 176 -0.49 -10.09 -1.81
CA ASP A 176 0.17 -8.93 -1.23
C ASP A 176 -0.69 -8.33 -0.09
N LYS A 177 -2.01 -8.21 -0.28
CA LYS A 177 -2.95 -7.79 0.78
C LYS A 177 -2.94 -8.73 1.99
N GLU A 178 -2.92 -10.04 1.76
CA GLU A 178 -2.82 -11.02 2.84
C GLU A 178 -1.47 -10.95 3.58
N ALA A 179 -0.38 -10.66 2.87
CA ALA A 179 0.94 -10.48 3.47
C ALA A 179 0.99 -9.19 4.31
N GLU A 180 0.38 -8.11 3.83
CA GLU A 180 0.27 -6.84 4.54
C GLU A 180 -0.56 -6.99 5.83
N GLU A 181 -1.74 -7.63 5.76
CA GLU A 181 -2.57 -7.88 6.93
C GLU A 181 -1.87 -8.81 7.94
N ARG A 182 -1.18 -9.87 7.47
CA ARG A 182 -0.35 -10.71 8.34
C ARG A 182 0.76 -9.91 9.01
N GLY A 183 1.40 -9.00 8.29
CA GLY A 183 2.41 -8.08 8.84
C GLY A 183 1.83 -7.16 9.91
N ARG A 184 0.64 -6.60 9.66
CA ARG A 184 -0.08 -5.72 10.60
C ARG A 184 -0.46 -6.45 11.89
N ILE A 185 -1.02 -7.66 11.77
CA ILE A 185 -1.38 -8.50 12.93
C ILE A 185 -0.13 -8.84 13.74
N SER A 186 0.95 -9.31 13.09
CA SER A 186 2.21 -9.65 13.78
C SER A 186 2.81 -8.44 14.51
N ALA A 187 2.77 -7.25 13.92
CA ALA A 187 3.26 -6.03 14.57
C ALA A 187 2.42 -5.67 15.81
N GLN A 188 1.10 -5.83 15.73
CA GLN A 188 0.19 -5.61 16.85
C GLN A 188 0.43 -6.63 17.97
N GLU A 189 0.59 -7.91 17.64
CA GLU A 189 0.90 -8.99 18.59
C GLU A 189 2.23 -8.74 19.29
N LYS A 190 3.29 -8.40 18.54
CA LYS A 190 4.59 -8.00 19.10
C LYS A 190 4.47 -6.79 20.03
N GLY A 191 3.61 -5.84 19.72
CA GLY A 191 3.32 -4.69 20.59
C GLY A 191 2.65 -5.11 21.89
N LYS A 192 1.63 -5.96 21.81
CA LYS A 192 0.92 -6.51 22.98
C LYS A 192 1.84 -7.35 23.86
N GLU A 193 2.63 -8.24 23.27
CA GLU A 193 3.60 -9.09 23.99
C GLU A 193 4.64 -8.24 24.74
N LYS A 194 5.20 -7.21 24.08
CA LYS A 194 6.14 -6.28 24.72
C LYS A 194 5.50 -5.54 25.89
N TYR A 195 4.26 -5.08 25.73
CA TYR A 195 3.53 -4.40 26.78
C TYR A 195 3.24 -5.32 27.97
N GLU A 196 2.80 -6.55 27.73
CA GLU A 196 2.59 -7.55 28.78
C GLU A 196 3.88 -7.92 29.50
N ALA A 197 4.98 -8.12 28.76
CA ALA A 197 6.28 -8.39 29.35
C ALA A 197 6.75 -7.24 30.25
N TRP A 198 6.53 -5.99 29.81
CA TRP A 198 6.81 -4.81 30.63
C TRP A 198 5.93 -4.74 31.89
N LEU A 199 4.63 -5.05 31.78
CA LEU A 199 3.74 -5.14 32.95
C LEU A 199 4.20 -6.19 33.95
N ARG A 200 4.57 -7.39 33.48
CA ARG A 200 5.11 -8.46 34.33
C ARG A 200 6.39 -7.98 35.03
N LYS A 201 7.30 -7.34 34.31
CA LYS A 201 8.53 -6.77 34.87
C LYS A 201 8.24 -5.70 35.93
N LYS A 202 7.30 -4.79 35.66
CA LYS A 202 6.91 -3.73 36.61
C LYS A 202 6.30 -4.29 37.88
N LYS A 203 5.46 -5.32 37.77
CA LYS A 203 4.88 -6.01 38.93
C LYS A 203 5.95 -6.69 39.78
N MET A 204 6.94 -7.33 39.15
CA MET A 204 8.05 -7.96 39.87
C MET A 204 8.93 -6.92 40.59
N GLU A 205 9.27 -5.82 39.93
CA GLU A 205 10.03 -4.71 40.51
C GLU A 205 9.30 -4.08 41.71
N GLU A 206 8.00 -3.87 41.60
CA GLU A 206 7.18 -3.34 42.70
C GLU A 206 7.09 -4.33 43.88
N GLN A 207 6.94 -5.62 43.61
CA GLN A 207 6.95 -6.65 44.64
C GLN A 207 8.30 -6.74 45.35
N GLU A 208 9.42 -6.65 44.63
CA GLU A 208 10.75 -6.63 45.21
C GLU A 208 10.97 -5.39 46.08
N ARG A 209 10.57 -4.21 45.59
CA ARG A 209 10.61 -2.96 46.36
C ARG A 209 9.83 -3.08 47.66
N LYS A 210 8.61 -3.62 47.59
CA LYS A 210 7.74 -3.84 48.77
C LYS A 210 8.34 -4.84 49.76
N ARG A 211 9.04 -5.89 49.29
CA ARG A 211 9.75 -6.83 50.16
C ARG A 211 10.92 -6.16 50.89
N LYS A 212 11.71 -5.36 50.17
CA LYS A 212 12.84 -4.60 50.75
C LYS A 212 12.37 -3.60 51.81
N GLU A 213 11.27 -2.89 51.54
CA GLU A 213 10.68 -1.95 52.50
C GLU A 213 10.22 -2.66 53.77
N LYS A 214 9.52 -3.80 53.64
CA LYS A 214 9.12 -4.62 54.79
C LYS A 214 10.30 -5.16 55.60
N GLU A 215 11.35 -5.65 54.94
CA GLU A 215 12.56 -6.13 55.62
C GLU A 215 13.28 -4.99 56.35
N GLN A 216 13.30 -3.79 55.77
CA GLN A 216 13.90 -2.61 56.40
C GLN A 216 13.07 -2.10 57.58
N GLU A 217 11.74 -2.15 57.50
CA GLU A 217 10.83 -1.85 58.61
C GLU A 217 11.01 -2.86 59.75
N GLU A 218 11.12 -4.16 59.43
CA GLU A 218 11.37 -5.21 60.43
C GLU A 218 12.74 -5.03 61.10
N LYS A 219 13.80 -4.75 60.33
CA LYS A 219 15.13 -4.42 60.87
C LYS A 219 15.10 -3.19 61.77
N SER A 220 14.35 -2.16 61.39
CA SER A 220 14.22 -0.95 62.21
C SER A 220 13.45 -1.25 63.50
N LEU A 221 12.44 -2.12 63.45
CA LEU A 221 11.67 -2.54 64.61
C LEU A 221 12.52 -3.39 65.57
N THR A 222 13.31 -4.33 65.06
CA THR A 222 14.22 -5.13 65.89
C THR A 222 15.32 -4.26 66.50
N GLU A 223 15.90 -3.33 65.76
CA GLU A 223 16.87 -2.38 66.28
C GLU A 223 16.27 -1.50 67.39
N GLN A 224 15.02 -1.03 67.23
CA GLN A 224 14.32 -0.29 68.28
C GLN A 224 14.07 -1.14 69.54
N ARG A 225 13.70 -2.42 69.39
CA ARG A 225 13.54 -3.35 70.52
C ARG A 225 14.86 -3.58 71.23
N GLU A 226 15.93 -3.87 70.50
CA GLU A 226 17.26 -4.04 71.07
C GLU A 226 17.74 -2.78 71.81
N LYS A 227 17.50 -1.58 71.26
CA LYS A 227 17.85 -0.32 71.95
C LYS A 227 17.10 -0.20 73.28
N LYS A 228 15.82 -0.57 73.32
CA LYS A 228 15.02 -0.56 74.56
C LYS A 228 15.51 -1.60 75.57
N ASP A 229 15.83 -2.80 75.12
CA ASP A 229 16.32 -3.88 75.97
C ASP A 229 17.71 -3.55 76.54
N LYS A 230 18.62 -3.05 75.69
CA LYS A 230 19.96 -2.58 76.10
C LYS A 230 19.85 -1.43 77.11
N ALA A 231 19.01 -0.42 76.86
CA ALA A 231 18.80 0.67 77.81
C ALA A 231 18.24 0.17 79.15
N SER A 232 17.32 -0.80 79.11
CA SER A 232 16.75 -1.42 80.32
C SER A 232 17.79 -2.23 81.10
N GLN A 233 18.70 -2.94 80.42
CA GLN A 233 19.82 -3.63 81.05
C GLN A 233 20.80 -2.65 81.69
N VAL A 234 21.23 -1.63 80.96
CA VAL A 234 22.11 -0.57 81.47
C VAL A 234 21.49 0.14 82.67
N PHE A 235 20.18 0.39 82.66
CA PHE A 235 19.49 0.97 83.79
C PHE A 235 19.52 0.06 85.04
N LYS A 236 19.27 -1.24 84.87
CA LYS A 236 19.38 -2.22 85.97
C LYS A 236 20.80 -2.29 86.52
N GLU A 237 21.79 -2.37 85.64
CA GLU A 237 23.21 -2.35 86.03
C GLU A 237 23.55 -1.07 86.78
N TRP A 238 23.07 0.08 86.30
CA TRP A 238 23.25 1.36 86.98
C TRP A 238 22.61 1.38 88.37
N LEU A 239 21.41 0.80 88.55
CA LEU A 239 20.77 0.70 89.86
C LEU A 239 21.60 -0.16 90.82
N GLU A 240 22.17 -1.28 90.37
CA GLU A 240 23.05 -2.11 91.21
C GLU A 240 24.39 -1.42 91.52
N GLN A 241 25.00 -0.78 90.52
CA GLN A 241 26.22 0.01 90.73
C GLN A 241 25.98 1.18 91.67
N ALA A 242 24.83 1.86 91.57
CA ALA A 242 24.49 3.01 92.42
C ALA A 242 24.44 2.65 93.91
N LYS A 243 24.07 1.41 94.27
CA LYS A 243 24.15 0.91 95.65
C LYS A 243 25.60 0.82 96.15
N ASN A 244 26.54 0.56 95.25
CA ASN A 244 27.97 0.38 95.55
C ASN A 244 28.81 1.62 95.26
N LYS A 245 28.21 2.73 94.81
CA LYS A 245 28.96 3.96 94.54
C LYS A 245 29.44 4.57 95.86
N PRO A 246 30.75 4.82 96.03
CA PRO A 246 31.22 5.59 97.17
C PRO A 246 30.55 6.96 97.14
N ARG A 247 30.15 7.49 98.30
CA ARG A 247 29.57 8.83 98.38
C ARG A 247 30.52 9.81 97.68
N PRO A 248 30.03 10.61 96.71
CA PRO A 248 30.84 11.64 96.08
C PRO A 248 31.53 12.48 97.15
N VAL A 249 32.85 12.64 97.03
CA VAL A 249 33.60 13.53 97.89
C VAL A 249 33.12 14.95 97.60
N LEU A 250 32.52 15.57 98.60
CA LEU A 250 31.97 16.91 98.51
C LEU A 250 33.12 17.88 98.31
N ASN A 251 33.16 18.54 97.15
CA ASN A 251 34.25 19.43 96.77
C ASN A 251 34.19 20.81 97.45
N SER A 252 33.11 21.07 98.19
CA SER A 252 32.98 22.24 99.06
C SER A 252 32.66 21.79 100.47
N TYR A 253 33.45 22.26 101.43
CA TYR A 253 33.28 21.97 102.85
C TYR A 253 32.84 23.23 103.57
N GLY A 254 31.69 23.18 104.24
CA GLY A 254 31.18 24.26 105.07
C GLY A 254 31.18 23.84 106.55
N TYR A 255 31.46 24.77 107.45
CA TYR A 255 31.25 24.56 108.88
C TYR A 255 29.77 24.80 109.20
N VAL A 256 29.04 23.72 109.49
CA VAL A 256 27.65 23.80 109.97
C VAL A 256 27.59 23.10 111.32
N ASN A 257 27.14 23.83 112.35
CA ASN A 257 27.03 23.35 113.74
C ASN A 257 28.31 22.74 114.33
N GLY A 258 29.48 23.32 114.02
CA GLY A 258 30.77 22.91 114.58
C GLY A 258 31.35 21.60 114.01
N LYS A 259 30.73 21.03 112.97
CA LYS A 259 31.26 19.86 112.23
C LYS A 259 31.45 20.21 110.75
N LEU A 260 32.55 19.76 110.16
CA LEU A 260 32.87 19.95 108.75
C LEU A 260 31.94 19.06 107.91
N THR A 261 30.88 19.65 107.35
CA THR A 261 29.93 18.96 106.48
C THR A 261 30.12 19.47 105.06
N GLY A 262 30.27 18.56 104.11
CA GLY A 262 30.35 18.95 102.70
C GLY A 262 28.99 19.40 102.18
N TYR A 263 28.99 20.50 101.41
CA TYR A 263 27.80 21.05 100.75
C TYR A 263 27.95 20.97 99.23
N TYR A 264 26.82 20.97 98.52
CA TYR A 264 26.79 21.29 97.09
C TYR A 264 26.58 22.79 96.97
N ASP A 265 27.66 23.55 96.77
CA ASP A 265 27.54 24.98 96.48
C ASP A 265 27.03 25.15 95.04
N ALA A 266 25.74 25.47 94.91
CA ALA A 266 25.09 25.78 93.63
C ALA A 266 25.68 27.02 92.93
N SER A 267 26.51 27.80 93.63
CA SER A 267 27.22 28.97 93.12
C SER A 267 28.61 28.61 92.57
N SER A 268 29.14 27.43 92.90
CA SER A 268 30.42 26.94 92.40
C SER A 268 30.20 26.22 91.06
N TYR A 269 30.13 26.99 89.98
CA TYR A 269 30.25 26.41 88.65
C TYR A 269 31.67 25.83 88.53
N PRO A 270 31.84 24.50 88.43
CA PRO A 270 33.17 23.96 88.15
C PRO A 270 33.65 24.58 86.83
N ALA A 271 34.92 24.96 86.78
CA ALA A 271 35.50 25.56 85.59
C ALA A 271 35.13 24.71 84.36
N PRO A 272 34.48 25.28 83.32
CA PRO A 272 34.07 24.51 82.16
C PRO A 272 35.28 23.81 81.57
N ALA A 273 35.23 22.49 81.42
CA ALA A 273 36.35 21.70 80.90
C ALA A 273 36.67 22.05 79.42
N PHE A 274 35.77 22.77 78.75
CA PHE A 274 35.91 23.16 77.35
C PHE A 274 35.26 24.53 77.13
N TYR A 275 36.03 25.47 76.56
CA TYR A 275 35.54 26.75 76.07
C TYR A 275 35.54 26.70 74.55
N ASN A 276 34.41 26.96 73.89
CA ASN A 276 34.35 27.00 72.43
C ASN A 276 35.13 28.25 71.95
N PRO A 277 36.29 28.09 71.29
CA PRO A 277 37.13 29.24 70.93
C PRO A 277 36.55 30.08 69.79
N ILE A 278 35.51 29.58 69.09
CA ILE A 278 34.86 30.29 68.00
C ILE A 278 33.65 31.05 68.57
N PRO A 279 33.67 32.40 68.61
CA PRO A 279 32.52 33.17 69.06
C PRO A 279 31.32 32.86 68.17
N TRP A 280 30.13 32.75 68.77
CA TRP A 280 28.89 32.47 68.05
C TRP A 280 28.68 33.51 66.94
N LYS A 281 28.89 33.10 65.69
CA LYS A 281 28.62 33.96 64.54
C LYS A 281 27.13 33.82 64.19
N PRO A 282 26.40 34.94 64.01
CA PRO A 282 25.04 34.90 63.48
C PRO A 282 25.01 34.10 62.16
N ILE A 283 24.02 33.22 62.02
CA ILE A 283 23.85 32.43 60.79
C ILE A 283 23.51 33.42 59.66
N PRO A 284 24.28 33.48 58.56
CA PRO A 284 24.00 34.40 57.46
C PRO A 284 22.67 34.03 56.79
N VAL A 285 21.76 35.00 56.72
CA VAL A 285 20.47 34.84 56.03
C VAL A 285 20.75 34.75 54.51
N PRO A 286 20.28 33.71 53.81
CA PRO A 286 20.51 33.60 52.38
C PRO A 286 19.84 34.77 51.64
N PRO A 287 20.49 35.36 50.62
CA PRO A 287 19.93 36.48 49.88
C PRO A 287 18.67 36.05 49.11
N PRO A 288 17.67 36.94 48.96
CA PRO A 288 16.44 36.62 48.25
C PRO A 288 16.71 36.33 46.75
N PRO A 289 15.91 35.46 46.11
CA PRO A 289 16.13 35.05 44.73
C PRO A 289 16.05 36.24 43.77
N LYS A 290 17.10 36.46 42.98
CA LYS A 290 17.08 37.48 41.92
C LYS A 290 16.26 36.97 40.75
N GLU A 291 15.15 37.66 40.47
CA GLU A 291 14.34 37.55 39.25
C GLU A 291 15.25 37.55 38.00
N ALA A 292 15.11 36.52 37.18
CA ALA A 292 15.95 36.25 36.02
C ALA A 292 15.68 37.25 34.89
N THR A 293 16.44 38.35 34.86
CA THR A 293 16.60 39.17 33.66
C THR A 293 17.45 38.41 32.64
N LYS A 294 16.78 37.91 31.61
CA LYS A 294 17.35 37.36 30.38
C LYS A 294 18.45 38.28 29.88
N ASN A 295 19.66 37.77 29.67
CA ASN A 295 20.55 38.26 28.63
C ASN A 295 21.49 37.17 28.11
N VAL A 296 21.63 37.24 26.80
CA VAL A 296 22.23 36.30 25.87
C VAL A 296 23.75 36.35 25.98
N SER A 297 24.41 35.20 26.14
CA SER A 297 25.73 35.02 25.52
C SER A 297 25.98 33.54 25.23
N ALA A 298 26.16 33.27 23.95
CA ALA A 298 26.47 31.95 23.42
C ALA A 298 27.88 31.52 23.81
N LYS A 299 28.01 30.34 24.41
CA LYS A 299 29.26 29.57 24.39
C LYS A 299 28.95 28.10 24.14
N LYS A 300 29.14 27.69 22.88
CA LYS A 300 29.06 26.31 22.41
C LYS A 300 30.15 25.48 23.09
N LYS A 301 29.76 24.39 23.75
CA LYS A 301 30.63 23.21 23.94
C LYS A 301 29.86 21.98 23.45
N LYS A 302 30.51 21.22 22.57
CA LYS A 302 30.01 19.98 21.98
C LYS A 302 30.13 18.82 22.98
N ARG A 303 29.10 17.96 23.06
CA ARG A 303 29.08 16.47 23.18
C ARG A 303 27.69 16.00 23.68
N PRO A 304 27.35 14.71 23.55
CA PRO A 304 27.06 13.94 22.35
C PRO A 304 25.54 13.71 22.18
N VAL A 305 25.13 13.29 20.98
CA VAL A 305 23.75 12.97 20.63
C VAL A 305 23.28 11.74 21.42
N SER A 306 22.26 11.89 22.25
CA SER A 306 21.44 10.79 22.73
C SER A 306 19.98 11.23 22.92
N SER A 307 19.10 10.42 22.35
CA SER A 307 17.65 10.28 22.59
C SER A 307 16.68 11.39 22.18
N GLN A 308 15.87 11.03 21.17
CA GLN A 308 14.41 11.08 21.12
C GLN A 308 13.70 12.38 21.55
N SER A 309 13.20 13.14 20.57
CA SER A 309 12.09 14.08 20.75
C SER A 309 10.75 13.37 20.49
N TYR A 310 9.99 13.09 21.54
CA TYR A 310 8.56 12.83 21.46
C TYR A 310 7.82 14.17 21.51
N ARG A 311 7.05 14.52 20.47
CA ARG A 311 6.13 15.67 20.48
C ARG A 311 4.78 15.22 21.05
N PRO A 312 4.20 15.91 22.05
CA PRO A 312 2.77 15.81 22.31
C PRO A 312 2.01 16.80 21.40
N ASN A 313 1.13 16.27 20.55
CA ASN A 313 0.20 17.04 19.74
C ASN A 313 -1.07 17.29 20.56
N VAL A 314 -1.30 18.54 20.99
CA VAL A 314 -2.53 18.95 21.67
C VAL A 314 -3.61 19.19 20.61
N ARG A 315 -4.46 18.20 20.39
CA ARG A 315 -5.70 18.38 19.61
C ARG A 315 -6.73 19.13 20.45
N SER A 316 -7.19 20.25 19.91
CA SER A 316 -8.34 21.04 20.36
C SER A 316 -9.60 20.18 20.55
N LEU A 317 -10.18 20.21 21.75
CA LEU A 317 -11.56 19.78 22.00
C LEU A 317 -12.52 20.76 21.29
N ASN A 318 -13.17 20.32 20.22
CA ASN A 318 -14.39 20.97 19.73
C ASN A 318 -15.58 20.37 20.48
N LYS A 319 -16.32 21.21 21.22
CA LYS A 319 -17.59 20.85 21.87
C LYS A 319 -18.73 20.86 20.85
N PRO A 320 -19.71 19.96 20.92
CA PRO A 320 -20.94 20.08 20.14
C PRO A 320 -21.85 21.16 20.74
N LYS A 321 -22.57 21.87 19.85
CA LYS A 321 -23.60 22.87 20.21
C LYS A 321 -24.94 22.15 20.41
N ASP A 322 -25.42 22.14 21.64
CA ASP A 322 -26.82 21.85 21.96
C ASP A 322 -27.70 23.02 21.52
N ASN A 323 -28.73 22.77 20.71
CA ASN A 323 -29.88 23.66 20.53
C ASN A 323 -31.15 22.80 20.49
N LEU A 324 -31.73 22.55 21.65
CA LEU A 324 -33.11 22.11 21.81
C LEU A 324 -34.01 23.35 21.69
N HIS A 325 -34.66 23.52 20.53
CA HIS A 325 -35.80 24.42 20.38
C HIS A 325 -37.07 23.67 20.80
N VAL A 326 -37.51 23.88 22.04
CA VAL A 326 -38.88 23.57 22.50
C VAL A 326 -39.40 24.78 23.25
N ALA A 327 -40.12 25.64 22.55
CA ALA A 327 -41.06 26.62 23.07
C ALA A 327 -42.02 26.90 21.91
N GLY A 328 -43.33 26.95 22.02
CA GLY A 328 -44.29 26.76 23.10
C GLY A 328 -45.63 26.98 22.41
N ARG A 329 -46.61 26.12 22.64
CA ARG A 329 -47.95 26.27 22.06
C ARG A 329 -48.57 27.55 22.62
N ILE A 330 -48.96 28.49 21.75
CA ILE A 330 -49.93 29.53 22.08
C ILE A 330 -51.19 29.24 21.27
N LEU A 331 -52.19 28.76 22.00
CA LEU A 331 -53.57 28.67 21.58
C LEU A 331 -54.16 30.09 21.62
N LYS A 332 -54.69 30.59 20.51
CA LYS A 332 -55.63 31.72 20.50
C LYS A 332 -56.97 31.23 19.95
N ARG A 333 -58.00 31.69 20.65
CA ARG A 333 -59.44 31.47 20.40
C ARG A 333 -59.86 31.98 19.04
#